data_AF-M5C6F3-F1
#
_entry.id   AF-M5C6F3-F1
#
_cell.length_a   1.000
_cell.length_b   1.000
_cell.length_c   1.000
_cell.angle_alpha   90.00
_cell.angle_beta   90.00
_cell.angle_gamma   90.00
#
_symmetry.space_group_name_H-M   'P 1'
#
loop_
_entity.id
_entity.type
_entity.pdbx_description
1 polymer ?
#
loop_
_entity_poly.entity_id
_entity_poly.type
_entity_poly.pdbx_seq_one_letter_code
_entity_poly.pdbx_strand_id
1 'polypeptide(L)'
;MYQDVEVWDIVAGTLIRPPDSNSDKQADWDKKNKAALGALHRRVDTGPMTHIAQATLVSAAWNVLKSQYQSLGVAGMTMLRNKFTSLRMAEAL
;
A
#
# COMPACT_ATOMS: atom_id res chain seq x y z
N MET A 1 -8.29 -6.73 16.92
CA MET A 1 -6.99 -7.42 16.76
C MET A 1 -6.37 -6.89 15.48
N TYR A 2 -5.13 -6.44 15.53
CA TYR A 2 -4.50 -5.50 14.58
C TYR A 2 -4.38 -6.04 13.14
N GLN A 3 -5.42 -5.88 12.33
CA GLN A 3 -5.38 -6.16 10.90
C GLN A 3 -4.55 -5.09 10.14
N ASP A 4 -4.40 -3.91 10.73
CA ASP A 4 -3.67 -2.78 10.15
C ASP A 4 -2.14 -2.90 10.18
N VAL A 5 -1.58 -3.62 11.16
CA VAL A 5 -0.12 -3.74 11.30
C VAL A 5 0.45 -4.61 10.17
N GLU A 6 -0.18 -5.75 9.89
CA GLU A 6 0.27 -6.67 8.84
C GLU A 6 0.10 -6.08 7.43
N VAL A 7 -0.93 -5.25 7.21
CA VAL A 7 -1.15 -4.56 5.93
C VAL A 7 -0.03 -3.55 5.66
N TRP A 8 0.40 -2.82 6.70
CA TRP A 8 1.51 -1.86 6.55
C TRP A 8 2.84 -2.56 6.25
N ASP A 9 3.10 -3.71 6.84
CA ASP A 9 4.32 -4.47 6.56
C ASP A 9 4.37 -4.96 5.09
N ILE A 10 3.22 -5.29 4.50
CA ILE A 10 3.12 -5.62 3.07
C ILE A 10 3.34 -4.37 2.21
N VAL A 11 2.78 -3.22 2.59
CA VAL A 11 2.97 -1.94 1.89
C VAL A 11 4.41 -1.46 1.95
N ALA A 12 5.07 -1.63 3.11
CA ALA A 12 6.47 -1.32 3.30
C ALA A 12 7.40 -2.30 2.54
N GLY A 13 6.87 -3.46 2.13
CA GLY A 13 7.65 -4.53 1.51
C GLY A 13 8.51 -5.30 2.51
N THR A 14 8.26 -5.15 3.81
CA THR A 14 8.95 -5.89 4.88
C THR A 14 8.39 -7.31 5.02
N LEU A 15 7.12 -7.51 4.68
CA LEU A 15 6.50 -8.84 4.62
C LEU A 15 6.61 -9.43 3.21
N ILE A 16 7.56 -10.37 3.03
CA ILE A 16 7.79 -11.07 1.77
C ILE A 16 6.70 -12.11 1.53
N ARG A 17 6.25 -12.25 0.27
CA ARG A 17 5.30 -13.29 -0.14
C ARG A 17 5.87 -14.68 0.22
N PRO A 18 5.14 -15.52 0.97
CA PRO A 18 5.58 -16.88 1.29
C PRO A 18 5.83 -17.71 0.02
N PRO A 19 6.79 -18.64 0.05
CA PRO A 19 7.05 -19.54 -1.07
C PRO A 19 5.83 -20.43 -1.37
N ASP A 20 5.70 -20.86 -2.63
CA ASP A 20 4.53 -21.61 -3.15
C ASP A 20 4.26 -22.94 -2.42
N SER A 21 5.21 -23.41 -1.60
CA SER A 21 5.07 -24.58 -0.73
C SER A 21 4.18 -24.35 0.50
N ASN A 22 3.68 -23.14 0.73
CA ASN A 22 2.83 -22.78 1.87
C ASN A 22 1.53 -22.09 1.40
N SER A 23 0.67 -22.86 0.73
CA SER A 23 -0.53 -22.37 0.01
C SER A 23 -1.47 -21.52 0.85
N ASP A 24 -1.71 -21.88 2.12
CA ASP A 24 -2.64 -21.16 2.99
C ASP A 24 -2.09 -19.78 3.38
N LYS A 25 -0.80 -19.72 3.75
CA LYS A 25 -0.13 -18.46 4.10
C LYS A 25 0.04 -17.56 2.87
N GLN A 26 0.20 -18.16 1.70
CA GLN A 26 0.27 -17.44 0.44
C GLN A 26 -1.08 -16.82 0.06
N ALA A 27 -2.17 -17.59 0.17
CA ALA A 27 -3.51 -17.08 -0.09
C ALA A 27 -3.87 -15.91 0.86
N ASP A 28 -3.50 -16.02 2.14
CA ASP A 28 -3.68 -14.94 3.11
C ASP A 28 -2.85 -13.70 2.77
N TRP A 29 -1.58 -13.88 2.38
CA TRP A 29 -0.72 -12.78 1.94
C TRP A 29 -1.28 -12.11 0.69
N ASP A 30 -1.69 -12.88 -0.33
CA ASP A 30 -2.26 -12.38 -1.58
C ASP A 30 -3.57 -11.61 -1.32
N LYS A 31 -4.41 -12.10 -0.40
CA LYS A 31 -5.62 -11.42 0.06
C LYS A 31 -5.30 -10.06 0.71
N LYS A 32 -4.31 -10.03 1.62
CA LYS A 32 -3.87 -8.80 2.28
C LYS A 32 -3.25 -7.81 1.30
N ASN A 33 -2.40 -8.27 0.38
CA ASN A 33 -1.82 -7.45 -0.69
C ASN A 33 -2.91 -6.84 -1.59
N LYS A 34 -3.91 -7.63 -2.00
CA LYS A 34 -5.03 -7.14 -2.82
C LYS A 34 -5.90 -6.13 -2.07
N ALA A 35 -6.18 -6.37 -0.79
CA ALA A 35 -6.94 -5.44 0.04
C ALA A 35 -6.18 -4.10 0.19
N ALA A 36 -4.88 -4.17 0.48
CA ALA A 36 -4.00 -3.02 0.60
C ALA A 36 -3.90 -2.23 -0.73
N LEU A 37 -3.77 -2.92 -1.85
CA LEU A 37 -3.73 -2.31 -3.18
C LEU A 37 -5.06 -1.61 -3.51
N GLY A 38 -6.19 -2.26 -3.22
CA GLY A 38 -7.52 -1.64 -3.40
C GLY A 38 -7.71 -0.40 -2.52
N ALA A 39 -7.26 -0.46 -1.27
CA ALA A 39 -7.23 0.70 -0.38
C ALA A 39 -6.33 1.82 -0.93
N LEU A 40 -5.15 1.48 -1.43
CA LEU A 40 -4.22 2.43 -2.03
C LEU A 40 -4.83 3.10 -3.27
N HIS A 41 -5.41 2.34 -4.19
CA HIS A 41 -6.11 2.86 -5.37
C HIS A 41 -7.23 3.83 -5.00
N ARG A 42 -8.13 3.49 -4.08
CA ARG A 42 -9.29 4.35 -3.73
C ARG A 42 -8.92 5.73 -3.19
N ARG A 43 -7.68 5.93 -2.71
CA ARG A 43 -7.25 7.14 -1.99
C ARG A 43 -6.21 7.97 -2.73
N VAL A 44 -5.72 7.45 -3.84
CA VAL A 44 -4.80 8.16 -4.73
C VAL A 44 -5.62 8.96 -5.73
N ASP A 45 -5.22 10.21 -5.98
CA ASP A 45 -5.90 11.07 -6.96
C ASP A 45 -5.72 10.51 -8.39
N THR A 46 -6.56 10.96 -9.32
CA THR A 46 -6.60 10.44 -10.70
C THR A 46 -5.25 10.53 -11.42
N GLY A 47 -4.44 11.56 -11.13
CA GLY A 47 -3.10 11.73 -11.72
C GLY A 47 -2.14 10.60 -11.33
N PRO A 48 -1.74 10.48 -10.04
CA PRO A 48 -0.84 9.43 -9.62
C PRO A 48 -1.42 8.01 -9.79
N MET A 49 -2.76 7.86 -9.82
CA MET A 49 -3.44 6.59 -10.11
C MET A 49 -2.99 5.98 -11.44
N THR A 50 -2.78 6.80 -12.48
CA THR A 50 -2.35 6.31 -13.80
C THR A 50 -1.03 5.52 -13.77
N HIS A 51 -0.16 5.84 -12.82
CA HIS A 51 1.15 5.21 -12.68
C HIS A 51 1.14 3.92 -11.84
N ILE A 52 0.07 3.70 -11.08
CA ILE A 52 -0.08 2.54 -10.18
C ILE A 52 -1.23 1.62 -10.58
N ALA A 53 -2.00 1.96 -11.61
CA ALA A 53 -3.15 1.18 -12.06
C ALA A 53 -2.78 -0.25 -12.48
N GLN A 54 -1.56 -0.44 -13.01
CA GLN A 54 -1.05 -1.75 -13.43
C GLN A 54 -0.23 -2.47 -12.36
N ALA A 55 -0.05 -1.88 -11.17
CA ALA A 55 0.72 -2.51 -10.12
C ALA A 55 -0.04 -3.71 -9.53
N THR A 56 0.61 -4.87 -9.48
CA THR A 56 0.07 -6.10 -8.86
C THR A 56 0.43 -6.22 -7.38
N LEU A 57 1.50 -5.56 -6.97
CA LEU A 57 1.98 -5.52 -5.59
C LEU A 57 1.75 -4.12 -5.02
N VAL A 58 1.15 -4.05 -3.83
CA VAL A 58 0.94 -2.77 -3.14
C VAL A 58 2.26 -2.08 -2.80
N SER A 59 3.32 -2.85 -2.51
CA SER A 59 4.66 -2.32 -2.26
C SER A 59 5.26 -1.64 -3.51
N ALA A 60 5.06 -2.23 -4.69
CA ALA A 60 5.49 -1.64 -5.96
C ALA A 60 4.72 -0.35 -6.24
N ALA A 61 3.39 -0.36 -6.08
CA ALA A 61 2.55 0.82 -6.22
C ALA A 61 2.98 1.95 -5.25
N TRP A 62 3.26 1.59 -4.00
CA TRP A 62 3.72 2.51 -2.97
C TRP A 62 5.09 3.12 -3.30
N ASN A 63 6.01 2.34 -3.85
CA ASN A 63 7.32 2.84 -4.28
C ASN A 63 7.22 3.80 -5.47
N VAL A 64 6.33 3.53 -6.44
CA VAL A 64 6.05 4.46 -7.54
C VAL A 64 5.51 5.78 -6.99
N LEU A 65 4.54 5.73 -6.07
CA LEU A 65 4.01 6.95 -5.43
C LEU A 65 5.11 7.70 -4.68
N LYS A 66 5.92 7.01 -3.86
CA LYS A 66 7.05 7.65 -3.18
C LYS A 66 7.98 8.36 -4.16
N SER A 67 8.33 7.72 -5.27
CA SER A 67 9.20 8.33 -6.29
C SER A 67 8.59 9.59 -6.89
N GLN A 68 7.29 9.58 -7.18
CA GLN A 68 6.59 10.78 -7.68
C GLN A 68 6.55 11.91 -6.66
N TYR A 69 6.19 11.61 -5.41
CA TYR A 69 6.11 12.62 -4.35
C TYR A 69 7.48 13.08 -3.83
N GLN A 70 8.53 12.28 -4.00
CA GLN A 70 9.92 12.68 -3.73
C GLN A 70 10.36 13.82 -4.66
N SER A 71 9.92 13.82 -5.92
CA SER A 71 10.21 14.91 -6.86
C SER A 71 9.61 16.26 -6.42
N LEU A 72 8.59 16.22 -5.57
CA LEU A 72 7.91 17.39 -4.97
C LEU A 72 8.54 17.81 -3.63
N GLY A 73 9.60 17.13 -3.17
CA GLY A 73 10.30 17.42 -1.93
C GLY A 73 9.55 17.01 -0.65
N VAL A 74 9.99 17.55 0.49
CA VAL A 74 9.53 17.17 1.83
C VAL A 74 8.01 17.41 2.02
N ALA A 75 7.47 18.45 1.39
CA ALA A 75 6.04 18.75 1.43
C ALA A 75 5.21 17.67 0.72
N GLY A 76 5.62 17.22 -0.47
CA GLY A 76 4.97 16.14 -1.20
C GLY A 76 4.97 14.82 -0.42
N MET A 77 6.11 14.47 0.17
CA MET A 77 6.22 13.28 1.03
C MET A 77 5.36 13.36 2.29
N THR A 78 5.23 14.55 2.88
CA THR A 78 4.36 14.78 4.05
C THR A 78 2.89 14.65 3.68
N MET A 79 2.47 15.19 2.52
CA MET A 79 1.11 15.03 2.02
C MET A 79 0.76 13.56 1.74
N LEU A 80 1.67 12.81 1.12
CA LEU A 80 1.50 11.37 0.89
C LEU A 80 1.34 10.61 2.20
N ARG A 81 2.20 10.87 3.20
CA ARG A 81 2.10 10.27 4.54
C ARG A 81 0.83 10.66 5.27
N ASN A 82 0.38 11.91 5.18
CA ASN A 82 -0.83 12.38 5.86
C ASN A 82 -2.08 11.78 5.24
N LYS A 83 -2.15 11.70 3.90
CA LYS A 83 -3.21 10.97 3.20
C LYS A 83 -3.25 9.51 3.64
N PHE A 84 -2.11 8.86 3.84
CA PHE A 84 -2.02 7.47 4.30
C PHE A 84 -2.31 7.28 5.80
N THR A 85 -1.84 8.18 6.67
CA THR A 85 -2.07 8.10 8.12
C THR A 85 -3.54 8.38 8.48
N SER A 86 -4.19 9.26 7.73
CA SER A 86 -5.65 9.48 7.79
C SER A 86 -6.43 8.18 7.56
N LEU A 87 -5.94 7.28 6.69
CA LEU A 87 -6.57 5.97 6.44
C LEU A 87 -6.59 5.08 7.67
N ARG A 88 -5.52 5.17 8.48
CA ARG A 88 -5.35 4.40 9.71
C ARG A 88 -6.37 4.80 10.79
N MET A 89 -6.96 5.99 10.70
CA MET A 89 -7.94 6.49 11.67
C MET A 89 -9.38 6.44 11.15
N ALA A 90 -9.61 6.59 9.84
CA ALA A 90 -10.95 6.57 9.26
C ALA A 90 -11.58 5.17 9.14
N GLU A 91 -10.80 4.08 9.22
CA GLU A 91 -11.31 2.70 9.24
C GLU A 91 -11.59 2.17 10.67
N ALA A 92 -11.37 2.98 11.70
CA ALA A 92 -11.61 2.64 13.11
C ALA A 92 -12.97 3.14 13.66
N LEU A 93 -13.87 3.58 12.78
CA LEU A 93 -15.24 4.04 13.11
C LEU A 93 -16.30 3.20 12.39
#